data_AF-A0A2N3I958-F1
#
_entry.id   AF-A0A2N3I958-F1
#
_cell.length_a   1.000
_cell.length_b   1.000
_cell.length_c   1.000
_cell.angle_alpha   90.00
_cell.angle_beta   90.00
_cell.angle_gamma   90.00
#
_symmetry.space_group_name_H-M   'P 1'
#
loop_
_entity.id
_entity.type
_entity.pdbx_description
1 polymer ?
#
loop_
_entity_poly.entity_id
_entity_poly.type
_entity_poly.pdbx_seq_one_letter_code
_entity_poly.pdbx_strand_id
1 'polypeptide(L)'
;MELESKNFKEETSLENKQNDESLNKDFAERLKILIDMKGIQPSRFADEIGVQRSGLSHIIAGRNKPSVDFLQKLVQRYPDTNVNWLLTGIGEPIIEQTSNSEILEKNSEISTEIEQKKEIPIPNKEKEIERILVFYADKTFETFNLFNPYKVKNSENK
;
A
#
# COMPACT_ATOMS: atom_id res chain seq x y z
N MET A 1 8.41 1.84 46.95
CA MET A 1 8.04 0.82 45.95
C MET A 1 6.79 1.21 45.15
N GLU A 2 5.64 1.53 45.78
CA GLU A 2 4.40 1.83 45.03
C GLU A 2 4.38 3.23 44.34
N LEU A 3 5.16 4.19 44.86
CA LEU A 3 5.31 5.54 44.31
C LEU A 3 6.20 5.59 43.05
N GLU A 4 7.25 4.75 42.97
CA GLU A 4 8.15 4.69 41.80
C GLU A 4 7.47 4.01 40.60
N SER A 5 6.58 3.04 40.84
CA SER A 5 5.82 2.37 39.77
C SER A 5 4.73 3.25 39.15
N LYS A 6 4.26 4.28 39.86
CA LYS A 6 3.29 5.26 39.33
C LYS A 6 3.98 6.28 38.43
N ASN A 7 5.13 6.82 38.83
CA ASN A 7 5.92 7.76 38.01
C ASN A 7 6.39 7.12 36.69
N PHE A 8 6.83 5.86 36.70
CA PHE A 8 7.28 5.18 35.48
C PHE A 8 6.16 4.98 34.44
N LYS A 9 4.92 4.72 34.89
CA LYS A 9 3.75 4.57 34.01
C LYS A 9 3.25 5.91 33.46
N GLU A 10 3.38 7.00 34.22
CA GLU A 10 2.99 8.34 33.75
C GLU A 10 4.00 8.90 32.75
N GLU A 11 5.31 8.74 32.98
CA GLU A 11 6.37 9.17 32.06
C GLU A 11 6.26 8.47 30.70
N THR A 12 6.09 7.13 30.69
CA THR A 12 5.91 6.36 29.44
C THR A 12 4.60 6.68 28.71
N SER A 13 3.55 7.13 29.40
CA SER A 13 2.27 7.53 28.77
C SER A 13 2.35 8.90 28.11
N LEU A 14 3.13 9.82 28.70
CA LEU A 14 3.35 11.17 28.16
C LEU A 14 4.28 11.14 26.94
N GLU A 15 5.35 10.34 26.98
CA GLU A 15 6.31 10.18 25.87
C GLU A 15 5.63 9.59 24.62
N ASN A 16 4.79 8.57 24.80
CA ASN A 16 4.03 7.98 23.69
C ASN A 16 3.03 8.97 23.07
N LYS A 17 2.41 9.83 23.88
CA LYS A 17 1.47 10.85 23.40
C LYS A 17 2.15 11.96 22.60
N GLN A 18 3.34 12.41 23.03
CA GLN A 18 4.11 13.42 22.30
C GLN A 18 4.67 12.89 20.98
N ASN A 19 5.15 11.64 20.97
CA ASN A 19 5.63 10.99 19.75
C ASN A 19 4.52 10.80 18.71
N ASP A 20 3.31 10.40 19.15
CA ASP A 20 2.15 10.24 18.27
C ASP A 20 1.67 11.57 17.67
N GLU A 21 1.76 12.68 18.43
CA GLU A 21 1.36 14.00 17.96
C GLU A 21 2.38 14.57 16.95
N SER A 22 3.67 14.36 17.18
CA SER A 22 4.74 14.75 16.24
C SER A 22 4.58 14.05 14.89
N LEU A 23 4.33 12.73 14.90
CA LEU A 23 4.17 11.95 13.67
C LEU A 23 2.97 12.42 12.82
N ASN A 24 1.86 12.77 13.46
CA ASN A 24 0.67 13.27 12.76
C ASN A 24 0.91 14.63 12.13
N LYS A 25 1.67 15.49 12.81
CA LYS A 25 2.05 16.80 12.29
C LYS A 25 2.93 16.66 11.05
N ASP A 26 3.91 15.76 11.09
CA ASP A 26 4.81 15.51 9.96
C ASP A 26 4.04 14.94 8.74
N PHE A 27 3.08 14.03 8.98
CA PHE A 27 2.19 13.56 7.92
C PHE A 27 1.35 14.69 7.32
N ALA A 28 0.78 15.56 8.17
CA ALA A 28 -0.06 16.67 7.72
C ALA A 28 0.73 17.66 6.85
N GLU A 29 1.99 17.91 7.17
CA GLU A 29 2.88 18.75 6.37
C GLU A 29 3.17 18.14 5.00
N ARG A 30 3.50 16.84 4.93
CA ARG A 30 3.70 16.14 3.66
C ARG A 30 2.43 16.06 2.81
N LEU A 31 1.27 15.89 3.44
CA LEU A 31 0.00 15.93 2.73
C LEU A 31 -0.26 17.30 2.11
N LYS A 32 0.07 18.40 2.78
CA LYS A 32 -0.04 19.76 2.20
C LYS A 32 0.87 19.90 0.97
N ILE A 33 2.12 19.48 1.08
CA ILE A 33 3.07 19.49 -0.05
C ILE A 33 2.49 18.71 -1.23
N LEU A 34 1.95 17.51 -1.00
CA LEU A 34 1.32 16.72 -2.06
C LEU A 34 0.16 17.46 -2.73
N ILE A 35 -0.74 18.05 -1.96
CA ILE A 35 -1.89 18.81 -2.48
C ILE A 35 -1.41 20.01 -3.32
N ASP A 36 -0.40 20.73 -2.83
CA ASP A 36 0.19 21.87 -3.52
C ASP A 36 0.87 21.46 -4.83
N MET A 37 1.59 20.33 -4.85
CA MET A 37 2.20 19.76 -6.07
C MET A 37 1.17 19.41 -7.14
N LYS A 38 -0.05 19.00 -6.74
CA LYS A 38 -1.15 18.74 -7.68
C LYS A 38 -1.82 20.03 -8.17
N GLY A 39 -1.55 21.18 -7.55
CA GLY A 39 -2.08 22.48 -7.97
C GLY A 39 -3.59 22.64 -7.76
N ILE A 40 -4.17 21.90 -6.82
CA ILE A 40 -5.62 21.92 -6.53
C ILE A 40 -5.90 22.34 -5.10
N GLN A 41 -7.09 22.92 -4.88
CA GLN A 41 -7.51 23.32 -3.55
C GLN A 41 -7.81 22.11 -2.65
N PRO A 42 -7.60 22.19 -1.32
CA PRO A 42 -7.88 21.08 -0.40
C PRO A 42 -9.33 20.56 -0.49
N SER A 43 -10.31 21.44 -0.69
CA SER A 43 -11.71 21.06 -0.87
C SER A 43 -11.90 20.17 -2.09
N ARG A 44 -11.28 20.52 -3.22
CA ARG A 44 -11.30 19.74 -4.46
C ARG A 44 -10.54 18.42 -4.30
N PHE A 45 -9.40 18.43 -3.61
CA PHE A 45 -8.66 17.20 -3.29
C PHE A 45 -9.55 16.21 -2.52
N ALA A 46 -10.26 16.67 -1.48
CA ALA A 46 -11.18 15.83 -0.71
C ALA A 46 -12.28 15.21 -1.59
N ASP A 47 -12.87 16.03 -2.46
CA ASP A 47 -13.92 15.59 -3.38
C ASP A 47 -13.37 14.55 -4.38
N GLU A 48 -12.16 14.76 -4.92
CA GLU A 48 -11.53 13.86 -5.89
C GLU A 48 -11.15 12.49 -5.30
N ILE A 49 -10.74 12.43 -4.04
CA ILE A 49 -10.45 11.16 -3.35
C ILE A 49 -11.70 10.56 -2.66
N GLY A 50 -12.86 11.23 -2.72
CA GLY A 50 -14.09 10.70 -2.11
C GLY A 50 -14.08 10.63 -0.59
N VAL A 51 -13.53 11.66 0.08
CA VAL A 51 -13.56 11.81 1.55
C VAL A 51 -14.25 13.11 1.94
N GLN A 52 -14.74 13.18 3.19
CA GLN A 52 -15.39 14.40 3.67
C GLN A 52 -14.37 15.54 3.83
N ARG A 53 -14.71 16.74 3.35
CA ARG A 53 -13.86 17.94 3.45
C ARG A 53 -13.44 18.27 4.89
N SER A 54 -14.34 18.08 5.86
CA SER A 54 -14.03 18.25 7.29
C SER A 54 -13.02 17.21 7.78
N GLY A 55 -13.14 15.96 7.32
CA GLY A 55 -12.17 14.89 7.59
C GLY A 55 -10.77 15.26 7.09
N LEU A 56 -10.66 15.70 5.83
CA LEU A 56 -9.39 16.17 5.28
C LEU A 56 -8.85 17.38 6.07
N SER A 57 -9.70 18.34 6.42
CA SER A 57 -9.30 19.53 7.18
C SER A 57 -8.69 19.19 8.54
N HIS A 58 -9.25 18.23 9.28
CA HIS A 58 -8.70 17.78 10.55
C HIS A 58 -7.35 17.06 10.42
N ILE A 59 -7.16 16.30 9.33
CA ILE A 59 -5.88 15.66 9.02
C ILE A 59 -4.82 16.73 8.70
N ILE A 60 -5.13 17.70 7.84
CA ILE A 60 -4.25 18.82 7.48
C ILE A 60 -3.89 19.69 8.70
N ALA A 61 -4.79 19.77 9.69
CA ALA A 61 -4.54 20.43 10.96
C ALA A 61 -3.67 19.62 11.94
N GLY A 62 -3.30 18.38 11.60
CA GLY A 62 -2.48 17.48 12.44
C GLY A 62 -3.23 16.90 13.64
N ARG A 63 -4.54 17.12 13.76
CA ARG A 63 -5.33 16.66 14.90
C ARG A 63 -5.80 15.22 14.77
N ASN A 64 -5.87 14.71 13.53
CA ASN A 64 -6.35 13.37 13.23
C ASN A 64 -5.33 12.59 12.40
N LYS A 65 -5.17 11.31 12.74
CA LYS A 65 -4.48 10.32 11.89
C LYS A 65 -5.32 10.04 10.63
N PRO A 66 -4.68 9.85 9.45
CA PRO A 66 -5.38 9.33 8.29
C PRO A 66 -5.87 7.91 8.58
N SER A 67 -7.06 7.56 8.09
CA SER A 67 -7.54 6.17 8.14
C SER A 67 -6.92 5.34 7.02
N VAL A 68 -6.97 4.02 7.14
CA VAL A 68 -6.57 3.12 6.05
C VAL A 68 -7.44 3.37 4.80
N ASP A 69 -8.74 3.59 4.97
CA ASP A 69 -9.68 3.95 3.88
C ASP A 69 -9.25 5.24 3.17
N PHE A 70 -8.82 6.27 3.91
CA PHE A 70 -8.28 7.50 3.31
C PHE A 70 -7.06 7.22 2.43
N LEU A 71 -6.10 6.41 2.92
CA LEU A 71 -4.90 6.07 2.16
C LEU A 71 -5.23 5.23 0.92
N GLN A 72 -6.14 4.26 1.02
CA GLN A 72 -6.58 3.45 -0.11
C GLN A 72 -7.18 4.31 -1.22
N LYS A 73 -8.10 5.21 -0.86
CA LYS A 73 -8.71 6.16 -1.80
C LYS A 73 -7.70 7.10 -2.43
N LEU A 74 -6.75 7.60 -1.64
CA LEU A 74 -5.69 8.47 -2.13
C LEU A 74 -4.83 7.75 -3.17
N VAL A 75 -4.40 6.51 -2.91
CA VAL A 75 -3.59 5.72 -3.87
C VAL A 75 -4.38 5.34 -5.10
N GLN A 76 -5.66 5.00 -4.94
CA GLN A 76 -6.54 4.68 -6.07
C GLN A 76 -6.72 5.90 -6.99
N ARG A 77 -6.83 7.10 -6.42
CA ARG A 77 -7.01 8.34 -7.18
C ARG A 77 -5.70 8.89 -7.75
N TYR A 78 -4.62 8.81 -6.99
CA TYR A 78 -3.29 9.32 -7.32
C TYR A 78 -2.26 8.19 -7.24
N PRO A 79 -2.25 7.26 -8.21
CA PRO A 79 -1.39 6.06 -8.21
C PRO A 79 0.09 6.39 -8.40
N ASP A 80 0.41 7.63 -8.76
CA ASP A 80 1.76 8.17 -8.82
C ASP A 80 2.28 8.64 -7.44
N THR A 81 1.45 8.61 -6.40
CA THR A 81 1.85 9.08 -5.06
C THR A 81 2.64 8.02 -4.29
N ASN A 82 3.80 8.42 -3.75
CA ASN A 82 4.57 7.58 -2.86
C ASN A 82 4.00 7.57 -1.43
N VAL A 83 3.26 6.52 -1.08
CA VAL A 83 2.69 6.34 0.26
C VAL A 83 3.79 6.22 1.33
N ASN A 84 4.92 5.57 1.00
CA ASN A 84 6.01 5.45 1.95
C ASN A 84 6.57 6.83 2.31
N TRP A 85 6.78 7.69 1.33
CA TRP A 85 7.18 9.08 1.57
C TRP A 85 6.12 9.82 2.39
N LEU A 86 4.84 9.68 2.06
CA LEU A 86 3.77 10.35 2.79
C LEU A 86 3.73 9.95 4.27
N LEU A 87 3.96 8.67 4.59
CA LEU A 87 3.94 8.15 5.96
C LEU A 87 5.24 8.38 6.73
N THR A 88 6.39 8.24 6.09
CA THR A 88 7.70 8.18 6.76
C THR A 88 8.61 9.36 6.45
N GLY A 89 8.32 10.13 5.41
CA GLY A 89 9.21 11.15 4.85
C GLY A 89 10.37 10.60 4.03
N ILE A 90 10.45 9.28 3.82
CA ILE A 90 11.56 8.62 3.13
C ILE A 90 11.21 8.39 1.65
N GLY A 91 12.07 8.89 0.77
CA GLY A 91 11.97 8.75 -0.69
C GLY A 91 11.43 10.02 -1.35
N GLU A 92 11.06 9.90 -2.63
CA GLU A 92 10.46 10.99 -3.40
C GLU A 92 8.93 10.98 -3.27
N PRO A 93 8.25 12.14 -3.32
CA PRO A 93 6.79 12.23 -3.19
C PRO A 93 6.02 11.55 -4.33
N ILE A 94 6.63 11.46 -5.50
CA ILE A 94 6.04 10.88 -6.71
C ILE A 94 6.87 9.67 -7.15
N ILE A 95 6.19 8.59 -7.48
CA ILE A 95 6.77 7.38 -8.05
C ILE A 95 6.64 7.49 -9.57
N GLU A 96 7.76 7.33 -10.29
CA GLU A 96 7.72 7.17 -11.74
C GLU A 96 7.02 5.84 -12.06
N GLN A 97 5.89 5.92 -12.77
CA GLN A 97 5.15 4.73 -13.19
C GLN A 97 5.94 3.99 -14.27
N THR A 98 6.83 3.10 -13.84
CA THR A 98 7.25 1.96 -14.66
C THR A 98 6.06 1.01 -14.74
N SER A 99 5.16 1.27 -15.70
CA SER A 99 4.15 0.37 -16.26
C SER A 99 3.89 -0.93 -15.47
N ASN A 100 3.06 -0.85 -14.43
CA ASN A 100 2.43 -2.01 -13.79
C ASN A 100 0.93 -1.74 -13.58
N SER A 101 0.30 -1.09 -14.56
CA SER A 101 -1.12 -0.74 -14.59
C SER A 101 -2.06 -1.94 -14.90
N GLU A 102 -1.59 -3.18 -14.78
CA GLU A 102 -2.42 -4.36 -15.12
C GLU A 102 -3.31 -4.88 -13.96
N ILE A 103 -3.20 -4.33 -12.74
CA ILE A 103 -3.84 -4.96 -11.57
C ILE A 103 -5.24 -4.40 -11.24
N LEU A 104 -5.64 -3.24 -11.77
CA LEU A 104 -6.87 -2.55 -11.30
C LEU A 104 -8.07 -2.59 -12.26
N GLU A 105 -7.91 -2.98 -13.54
CA GLU A 105 -9.05 -2.98 -14.48
C GLU A 105 -9.88 -4.27 -14.49
N LYS A 106 -9.47 -5.35 -13.80
CA LYS A 106 -10.15 -6.65 -13.92
C LYS A 106 -11.36 -6.88 -13.01
N ASN A 107 -11.74 -5.91 -12.17
CA ASN A 107 -12.72 -6.14 -11.10
C ASN A 107 -14.07 -5.38 -11.25
N SER A 108 -14.38 -4.78 -12.40
CA SER A 108 -15.64 -4.02 -12.59
C SER A 108 -16.64 -4.62 -13.58
N GLU A 109 -16.52 -5.91 -13.93
CA GLU A 109 -17.52 -6.62 -14.75
C GLU A 109 -17.92 -7.97 -14.12
N ILE A 110 -18.19 -8.01 -12.80
CA ILE A 110 -18.80 -9.20 -12.18
C ILE A 110 -19.82 -8.74 -11.13
N SER A 111 -20.95 -8.21 -11.61
CA SER A 111 -22.14 -8.09 -10.77
C SER A 111 -23.39 -8.04 -11.62
N THR A 112 -23.72 -9.16 -12.27
CA THR A 112 -25.11 -9.57 -12.54
C THR A 112 -25.15 -11.04 -12.97
N GLU A 113 -26.19 -11.75 -12.50
CA GLU A 113 -26.60 -13.13 -12.87
C GLU A 113 -26.07 -14.34 -12.07
N ILE A 114 -26.66 -14.51 -10.88
CA ILE A 114 -27.58 -15.61 -10.49
C ILE A 114 -27.08 -17.07 -10.66
N GLU A 115 -26.70 -17.65 -9.52
CA GLU A 115 -27.29 -18.88 -8.96
C GLU A 115 -27.58 -20.05 -9.93
N GLN A 116 -26.55 -20.82 -10.32
CA GLN A 116 -26.72 -22.23 -10.70
C GLN A 116 -25.53 -23.09 -10.24
N LYS A 117 -25.83 -24.03 -9.35
CA LYS A 117 -25.03 -25.20 -9.00
C LYS A 117 -24.60 -25.92 -10.29
N LYS A 118 -23.33 -25.76 -10.69
CA LYS A 118 -22.72 -26.51 -11.79
C LYS A 118 -21.36 -27.02 -11.33
N GLU A 119 -21.22 -28.34 -11.43
CA GLU A 119 -20.01 -29.10 -11.18
C GLU A 119 -18.80 -28.43 -11.81
N ILE A 120 -17.69 -28.40 -11.07
CA ILE A 120 -16.40 -27.90 -11.56
C ILE A 120 -16.05 -28.73 -12.81
N PRO A 121 -16.02 -28.15 -14.02
CA PRO A 121 -15.53 -28.87 -15.17
C PRO A 121 -14.03 -29.00 -14.96
N ILE A 122 -13.53 -30.21 -14.76
CA ILE A 122 -12.11 -30.51 -14.73
C ILE A 122 -11.60 -30.27 -16.16
N PRO A 123 -10.84 -29.19 -16.44
CA PRO A 123 -10.21 -29.07 -17.75
C PRO A 123 -8.97 -29.94 -17.68
N ASN A 124 -9.04 -31.10 -18.33
CA ASN A 124 -7.92 -32.00 -18.57
C ASN A 124 -6.93 -31.32 -19.53
N LYS A 125 -6.11 -30.42 -18.98
CA LYS A 125 -4.89 -29.93 -19.58
C LYS A 125 -3.84 -30.03 -18.48
N GLU A 126 -2.82 -30.84 -18.72
CA GLU A 126 -1.68 -31.00 -17.82
C GLU A 126 -1.20 -29.60 -17.43
N LYS A 127 -1.38 -29.24 -16.15
CA LYS A 127 -0.96 -27.93 -15.65
C LYS A 127 0.55 -27.97 -15.51
N GLU A 128 1.24 -27.19 -16.31
CA GLU A 128 2.67 -27.01 -16.17
C GLU A 128 2.96 -26.11 -14.98
N ILE A 129 3.90 -26.53 -14.13
CA ILE A 129 4.34 -25.74 -13.00
C ILE A 129 5.30 -24.66 -13.52
N GLU A 130 4.89 -23.40 -13.43
CA GLU A 130 5.71 -22.26 -13.84
C GLU A 130 6.81 -21.94 -12.80
N ARG A 131 6.44 -21.96 -11.52
CA ARG A 131 7.28 -21.54 -10.40
C ARG A 131 6.91 -22.27 -9.11
N ILE A 132 7.91 -22.48 -8.25
CA ILE A 132 7.73 -22.95 -6.87
C ILE A 132 8.28 -21.88 -5.91
N LEU A 133 7.51 -21.57 -4.87
CA LEU A 133 7.91 -20.68 -3.78
C LEU A 133 8.06 -21.52 -2.49
N VAL A 134 9.26 -21.56 -1.93
CA VAL A 134 9.60 -22.31 -0.72
C VAL A 134 9.77 -21.34 0.43
N PHE A 135 9.05 -21.57 1.53
CA PHE A 135 9.16 -20.76 2.76
C PHE A 135 9.90 -21.56 3.84
N TYR A 136 10.84 -20.90 4.50
CA TYR A 136 11.64 -21.49 5.58
C TYR A 136 11.14 -21.01 6.96
N ALA A 137 11.46 -21.78 8.00
CA ALA A 137 11.02 -21.50 9.38
C ALA A 137 11.62 -20.20 9.95
N ASP A 138 12.76 -19.76 9.42
CA ASP A 138 13.39 -18.47 9.73
C ASP A 138 12.72 -17.27 9.02
N LYS A 139 11.59 -17.52 8.35
CA LYS A 139 10.80 -16.55 7.59
C LYS A 139 11.47 -16.07 6.31
N THR A 140 12.53 -16.74 5.85
CA THR A 140 13.10 -16.53 4.51
C THR A 140 12.30 -17.32 3.46
N PHE A 141 12.49 -16.96 2.18
CA PHE A 141 11.89 -17.71 1.08
C PHE A 141 12.82 -17.80 -0.13
N GLU A 142 12.62 -18.85 -0.92
CA GLU A 142 13.31 -19.06 -2.20
C GLU A 142 12.31 -19.28 -3.33
N THR A 143 12.63 -18.74 -4.50
CA THR A 143 11.81 -18.87 -5.72
C THR A 143 12.54 -19.68 -6.77
N PHE A 144 11.92 -20.76 -7.23
CA PHE A 144 12.42 -21.61 -8.31
C PHE A 144 11.57 -21.42 -9.56
N ASN A 145 12.13 -20.83 -10.60
CA ASN A 145 11.51 -20.76 -11.92
C ASN A 145 11.90 -22.00 -12.72
N LEU A 146 10.92 -22.81 -13.14
CA LEU A 146 11.21 -24.06 -13.86
C LEU A 146 11.49 -23.83 -15.36
N PHE A 147 11.21 -22.63 -15.88
CA PHE A 147 11.60 -22.22 -17.23
C PHE A 147 12.86 -21.34 -17.20
N ASN A 148 14.00 -21.90 -17.64
CA ASN A 148 15.21 -21.14 -17.94
C ASN A 148 15.44 -21.12 -19.46
N PRO A 149 15.17 -20.01 -20.17
CA PRO A 149 15.37 -19.91 -21.63
C PRO A 149 16.85 -19.79 -22.04
N TYR A 150 17.81 -19.73 -21.11
CA TYR A 150 19.23 -19.57 -21.41
C TYR A 150 20.06 -20.83 -21.10
N LYS A 151 19.74 -21.96 -21.77
CA LYS A 151 20.71 -23.03 -22.09
C LYS A 151 20.43 -23.62 -23.47
N VAL A 152 20.88 -22.89 -24.49
CA VAL A 152 21.10 -23.32 -25.89
C VAL A 152 22.30 -22.45 -26.32
N LYS A 153 23.51 -22.88 -26.69
CA LYS A 153 24.14 -24.12 -27.16
C LYS A 153 25.61 -24.10 -26.69
N ASN A 154 26.26 -25.26 -26.61
CA ASN A 154 27.60 -25.46 -27.17
C ASN A 154 27.88 -26.96 -27.31
N SER A 155 27.27 -27.55 -28.32
CA SER A 155 27.92 -28.46 -29.28
C SER A 155 27.40 -27.97 -30.64
N GLU A 156 28.22 -27.78 -31.66
CA GLU A 156 29.09 -28.78 -32.27
C GLU A 156 30.24 -28.15 -33.08
N ASN A 157 31.39 -28.84 -33.05
CA ASN A 157 32.31 -29.14 -34.15
C ASN A 157 33.04 -28.02 -34.90
N LYS A 158 34.35 -27.96 -34.66
CA LYS A 158 35.34 -28.33 -35.68
C LYS A 158 36.51 -29.08 -35.06
#